data_AF-A2SQH7-F1
#
_entry.id   AF-A2SQH7-F1
#
_cell.length_a   1.000
_cell.length_b   1.000
_cell.length_c   1.000
_cell.angle_alpha   90.00
_cell.angle_beta   90.00
_cell.angle_gamma   90.00
#
_symmetry.space_group_name_H-M   'P 1'
#
loop_
_entity.id
_entity.type
_entity.pdbx_description
1 polymer ?
#
loop_
_entity_poly.entity_id
_entity_poly.type
_entity_poly.pdbx_seq_one_letter_code
_entity_poly.pdbx_strand_id
1 'polypeptide(L)'
;MGRSSFPDEYIVMLGMEKGVINVTYPIPGTRVSQDSANIFMDMIPLGMQIAGTAHSHPNGCLSPSDADLATFSQSGQCHIIVGPPFDENSWRCYGRDGKQKVLEVIP
;
A
#
# COMPACT_ATOMS: atom_id res chain seq x y z
N MET A 1 0.68 -2.92 11.49
CA MET A 1 0.91 -3.90 10.42
C MET A 1 2.37 -3.92 9.97
N GLY A 2 2.99 -2.81 9.52
CA GLY A 2 4.44 -2.81 9.20
C GLY A 2 5.34 -3.27 10.36
N ARG A 3 5.13 -2.72 11.56
CA ARG A 3 5.87 -3.15 12.77
C ARG A 3 5.65 -4.62 13.18
N SER A 4 4.49 -5.20 12.87
CA SER A 4 4.18 -6.60 13.23
C SER A 4 4.76 -7.61 12.25
N SER A 5 5.10 -7.17 11.03
CA SER A 5 5.77 -8.00 10.02
C SER A 5 7.29 -7.86 10.04
N PHE A 6 7.83 -6.85 10.74
CA PHE A 6 9.28 -6.65 10.87
C PHE A 6 9.99 -7.91 11.42
N PRO A 7 11.10 -8.37 10.82
CA PRO A 7 11.92 -7.70 9.80
C PRO A 7 11.51 -7.95 8.33
N ASP A 8 10.40 -8.62 8.07
CA ASP A 8 9.93 -8.90 6.72
C ASP A 8 9.20 -7.71 6.10
N GLU A 9 9.27 -7.62 4.78
CA GLU A 9 8.42 -6.73 3.97
C GLU A 9 7.00 -7.32 3.86
N TYR A 10 6.00 -6.44 3.91
CA TYR A 10 4.59 -6.83 3.83
C TYR A 10 3.86 -5.82 2.96
N ILE A 11 2.97 -6.29 2.09
CA ILE A 11 2.20 -5.48 1.16
C ILE A 11 0.69 -5.64 1.38
N VAL A 12 -0.06 -4.56 1.37
CA VAL A 12 -1.53 -4.54 1.43
C VAL A 12 -2.12 -3.73 0.30
N MET A 13 -3.39 -3.96 0.03
CA MET A 13 -4.18 -3.11 -0.84
C MET A 13 -4.84 -2.00 -0.04
N LEU A 14 -4.93 -0.84 -0.66
CA LEU A 14 -5.64 0.32 -0.16
C LEU A 14 -7.00 0.39 -0.85
N GLY A 15 -8.07 0.31 -0.08
CA GLY A 15 -9.41 0.59 -0.55
C GLY A 15 -9.71 2.08 -0.48
N MET A 16 -10.60 2.55 -1.34
CA MET A 16 -11.14 3.89 -1.31
C MET A 16 -12.66 3.83 -1.30
N GLU A 17 -13.24 4.60 -0.39
CA GLU A 17 -14.68 4.84 -0.34
C GLU A 17 -14.90 6.35 -0.23
N LYS A 18 -15.74 6.91 -1.12
CA LYS A 18 -16.09 8.34 -1.14
C LYS A 18 -14.87 9.29 -1.10
N GLY A 19 -13.77 8.91 -1.75
CA GLY A 19 -12.55 9.71 -1.83
C GLY A 19 -11.60 9.56 -0.62
N VAL A 20 -11.98 8.80 0.40
CA VAL A 20 -11.13 8.52 1.56
C VAL A 20 -10.45 7.16 1.37
N ILE A 21 -9.13 7.14 1.52
CA ILE A 21 -8.35 5.89 1.49
C ILE A 21 -8.44 5.25 2.88
N ASN A 22 -8.98 4.03 2.92
CA ASN A 22 -8.99 3.19 4.10
C ASN A 22 -8.03 2.02 3.87
N VAL A 23 -7.22 1.71 4.89
CA VAL A 23 -6.46 0.46 4.89
C VAL A 23 -7.46 -0.68 5.08
N THR A 24 -7.80 -1.35 3.98
CA THR A 24 -8.85 -2.36 4.00
C THR A 24 -8.36 -3.68 4.60
N TYR A 25 -9.16 -4.20 5.54
CA TYR A 25 -9.13 -5.59 6.01
C TYR A 25 -9.25 -6.56 4.82
N PRO A 26 -8.76 -7.82 4.94
CA PRO A 26 -8.49 -8.67 3.78
C PRO A 26 -9.74 -8.90 2.93
N ILE A 27 -9.68 -8.49 1.67
CA ILE A 27 -10.62 -8.96 0.64
C ILE A 27 -10.55 -10.50 0.69
N PRO A 28 -11.68 -11.21 0.86
CA PRO A 28 -11.67 -12.66 0.97
C PRO A 28 -10.87 -13.32 -0.16
N GLY A 29 -10.12 -14.37 0.17
CA GLY A 29 -9.22 -15.03 -0.78
C GLY A 29 -7.92 -14.28 -1.08
N THR A 30 -7.73 -13.03 -0.64
CA THR A 30 -6.48 -12.30 -0.90
C THR A 30 -5.29 -13.05 -0.32
N ARG A 31 -4.33 -13.37 -1.19
CA ARG A 31 -3.05 -13.95 -0.79
C ARG A 31 -1.99 -12.86 -0.83
N VAL A 32 -1.60 -12.42 0.35
CA VAL A 32 -0.46 -11.53 0.54
C VAL A 32 0.79 -12.38 0.77
N SER A 33 1.87 -12.03 0.09
CA SER A 33 3.22 -12.53 0.27
C SER A 33 4.17 -11.36 0.53
N GLN A 34 5.45 -11.63 0.79
CA GLN A 34 6.45 -10.59 1.03
C GLN A 34 6.58 -9.64 -0.17
N ASP A 35 6.48 -10.17 -1.40
CA ASP A 35 6.76 -9.42 -2.62
C ASP A 35 5.52 -9.13 -3.48
N SER A 36 4.35 -9.69 -3.12
CA SER A 36 3.14 -9.56 -3.96
C SER A 36 1.85 -9.75 -3.19
N ALA A 37 0.76 -9.17 -3.70
CA ALA A 37 -0.60 -9.47 -3.27
C ALA A 37 -1.44 -9.92 -4.46
N ASN A 38 -2.11 -11.07 -4.33
CA ASN A 38 -3.08 -11.57 -5.30
C ASN A 38 -4.48 -11.33 -4.76
N ILE A 39 -5.28 -10.54 -5.47
CA ILE A 39 -6.64 -10.16 -5.08
C ILE A 39 -7.64 -10.77 -6.05
N PHE A 40 -8.67 -11.39 -5.49
CA PHE A 40 -9.84 -11.83 -6.22
C PHE A 40 -10.76 -10.62 -6.44
N MET A 41 -10.67 -10.01 -7.63
CA MET A 41 -11.39 -8.78 -7.97
C MET A 41 -12.92 -8.91 -7.85
N ASP A 42 -13.44 -10.11 -8.04
CA ASP A 42 -14.84 -10.49 -7.85
C ASP A 42 -15.28 -10.49 -6.37
N MET A 43 -14.32 -10.51 -5.43
CA MET A 43 -14.58 -10.44 -3.99
C MET A 43 -14.47 -9.01 -3.43
N ILE A 44 -14.23 -8.01 -4.27
CA ILE A 44 -14.24 -6.60 -3.85
C ILE A 44 -15.68 -6.18 -3.51
N PRO A 45 -15.92 -5.59 -2.32
CA PRO A 45 -17.24 -5.07 -1.96
C PRO A 45 -17.78 -4.07 -2.99
N LEU A 46 -19.08 -4.16 -3.29
CA LEU A 46 -19.74 -3.22 -4.20
C LEU A 46 -19.59 -1.77 -3.70
N GLY A 47 -19.16 -0.88 -4.59
CA GLY A 47 -18.92 0.54 -4.28
C GLY A 47 -17.53 0.86 -3.73
N MET A 48 -16.71 -0.15 -3.43
CA MET A 48 -15.30 0.03 -3.05
C MET A 48 -14.42 0.14 -4.30
N GLN A 49 -13.53 1.14 -4.32
CA GLN A 49 -12.50 1.27 -5.35
C GLN A 49 -11.13 0.88 -4.78
N ILE A 50 -10.23 0.40 -5.64
CA ILE A 50 -8.85 0.16 -5.23
C ILE A 50 -8.04 1.44 -5.44
N ALA A 51 -7.53 2.01 -4.35
CA ALA A 51 -6.68 3.19 -4.36
C ALA A 51 -5.23 2.88 -4.74
N GLY A 52 -4.75 1.67 -4.45
CA GLY A 52 -3.39 1.20 -4.74
C GLY A 52 -2.88 0.27 -3.65
N THR A 53 -1.62 0.40 -3.26
CA THR A 53 -0.95 -0.52 -2.34
C THR A 53 -0.30 0.21 -1.17
N ALA A 54 -0.02 -0.48 -0.08
CA ALA A 54 0.89 -0.01 0.95
C ALA A 54 1.85 -1.13 1.34
N HIS A 55 3.13 -0.85 1.49
CA HIS A 55 4.11 -1.85 1.91
C HIS A 55 5.18 -1.30 2.83
N SER A 56 5.92 -2.19 3.50
CA SER A 56 6.93 -1.80 4.49
C SER A 56 8.36 -2.09 4.06
N HIS A 57 9.23 -1.09 4.10
CA HIS A 57 10.68 -1.24 3.93
C HIS A 57 11.36 -1.39 5.30
N PRO A 58 11.85 -2.60 5.66
CA PRO A 58 12.46 -2.85 6.98
C PRO A 58 13.77 -2.08 7.20
N ASN A 59 14.45 -1.70 6.11
CA ASN A 59 15.68 -0.91 6.14
C ASN A 59 15.44 0.60 6.40
N GLY A 60 14.18 1.06 6.43
CA GLY A 60 13.82 2.46 6.64
C GLY A 60 13.97 3.36 5.41
N CYS A 61 14.37 2.83 4.26
CA CYS A 61 14.29 3.56 3.00
C CYS A 61 12.82 3.79 2.68
N LEU A 62 12.41 5.03 2.41
CA LEU A 62 11.02 5.31 2.01
C LEU A 62 10.90 5.55 0.51
N SER A 63 11.98 5.37 -0.26
CA SER A 63 12.01 5.51 -1.71
C SER A 63 11.71 4.18 -2.39
N PRO A 64 10.93 4.16 -3.47
CA PRO A 64 10.62 2.93 -4.19
C PRO A 64 11.87 2.35 -4.85
N SER A 65 11.97 1.03 -4.83
CA SER A 65 12.88 0.23 -5.66
C SER A 65 12.33 0.06 -7.08
N ASP A 66 13.15 -0.48 -8.00
CA ASP A 66 12.69 -0.79 -9.35
C ASP A 66 11.54 -1.84 -9.36
N ALA A 67 11.55 -2.76 -8.39
CA ALA A 67 10.49 -3.75 -8.22
C ALA A 67 9.17 -3.10 -7.74
N ASP A 68 9.28 -2.09 -6.86
CA ASP A 68 8.14 -1.29 -6.42
C ASP A 68 7.51 -0.55 -7.60
N LEU A 69 8.34 0.11 -8.43
CA LEU A 69 7.87 0.84 -9.61
C LEU A 69 7.14 -0.09 -10.61
N ALA A 70 7.64 -1.30 -10.81
CA ALA A 70 6.97 -2.30 -11.64
C ALA A 70 5.59 -2.66 -11.07
N THR A 71 5.45 -2.76 -9.76
CA THR A 71 4.17 -3.03 -9.08
C THR A 71 3.23 -1.83 -9.16
N PHE A 72 3.75 -0.61 -9.02
CA PHE A 72 2.97 0.62 -9.07
C PHE A 72 2.27 0.79 -10.42
N SER A 73 2.99 0.47 -11.50
CA SER A 73 2.46 0.52 -12.87
C SER A 73 1.19 -0.32 -13.08
N GLN A 74 0.98 -1.35 -12.26
CA GLN A 74 -0.08 -2.36 -12.41
C GLN A 74 -1.33 -2.11 -11.56
N SER A 75 -1.29 -1.19 -10.58
CA SER A 75 -2.40 -1.05 -9.61
C SER A 75 -2.61 0.40 -9.16
N GLY A 76 -3.87 0.79 -8.87
CA GLY A 76 -4.23 2.05 -8.21
C GLY A 76 -3.56 3.35 -8.69
N GLN A 77 -3.57 4.37 -7.82
CA GLN A 77 -2.96 5.69 -8.01
C GLN A 77 -2.19 6.22 -6.78
N CYS A 78 -2.23 5.51 -5.64
CA CYS A 78 -1.42 5.81 -4.46
C CYS A 78 -0.77 4.53 -3.93
N HIS A 79 0.55 4.56 -3.81
CA HIS A 79 1.36 3.49 -3.27
C HIS A 79 2.13 4.01 -2.06
N ILE A 80 1.81 3.49 -0.88
CA ILE A 80 2.39 3.94 0.37
C ILE A 80 3.58 3.05 0.73
N ILE A 81 4.73 3.66 0.99
CA ILE A 81 5.87 2.96 1.60
C ILE A 81 5.96 3.43 3.05
N VAL A 82 6.02 2.49 3.99
CA VAL A 82 6.23 2.75 5.42
C VAL A 82 7.55 2.12 5.87
N GLY A 83 8.19 2.67 6.90
CA GLY A 83 9.44 2.11 7.43
C GLY A 83 9.63 2.42 8.92
N PRO A 84 10.64 1.82 9.58
CA PRO A 84 11.02 2.21 10.93
C PRO A 84 11.32 3.71 11.04
N PRO A 85 11.00 4.36 12.18
CA PRO A 85 10.44 3.80 13.41
C PRO A 85 8.91 3.53 13.38
N PHE A 86 8.26 3.60 12.22
CA PHE A 86 6.81 3.43 12.04
C PHE A 86 5.97 4.49 12.78
N ASP A 87 6.46 5.73 12.81
CA ASP A 87 5.71 6.88 13.32
C ASP A 87 4.89 7.57 12.22
N GLU A 88 4.15 8.61 12.62
CA GLU A 88 3.29 9.44 11.75
C GLU A 88 4.02 10.11 10.57
N ASN A 89 5.35 10.19 10.60
CA ASN A 89 6.18 10.79 9.57
C ASN A 89 6.99 9.74 8.77
N SER A 90 6.96 8.48 9.19
CA SER A 90 7.74 7.37 8.65
C SER A 90 7.06 6.67 7.47
N TRP A 91 6.46 7.46 6.57
CA TRP A 91 5.80 6.95 5.37
C TRP A 91 5.77 7.98 4.24
N ARG A 92 5.64 7.51 2.99
CA ARG A 92 5.47 8.35 1.79
C ARG A 92 4.46 7.70 0.85
N CYS A 93 3.64 8.49 0.15
CA CYS A 93 2.81 8.00 -0.96
C CYS A 93 3.45 8.36 -2.30
N TYR A 94 3.35 7.44 -3.26
CA TYR A 94 3.82 7.57 -4.62
C TYR A 94 2.68 7.35 -5.61
N GLY A 95 2.75 8.03 -6.74
CA GLY A 95 1.90 7.75 -7.89
C GLY A 95 2.38 6.54 -8.68
N ARG A 96 1.59 6.18 -9.70
CA ARG A 96 1.91 5.13 -10.67
C ARG A 96 3.24 5.37 -11.41
N ASP A 97 3.62 6.64 -11.58
CA ASP A 97 4.87 7.05 -12.22
C ASP A 97 6.06 7.11 -11.26
N GLY A 98 5.90 6.64 -10.02
CA GLY A 98 6.94 6.68 -9.00
C GLY A 98 7.19 8.06 -8.41
N LYS A 99 6.42 9.10 -8.81
CA LYS A 99 6.56 10.43 -8.21
C LYS A 99 5.86 10.49 -6.88
N GLN A 100 6.50 11.13 -5.91
CA GLN A 100 5.91 11.35 -4.59
C GLN A 100 4.63 12.20 -4.73
N LYS A 101 3.57 11.77 -4.05
CA LYS A 101 2.30 12.49 -3.93
C LYS A 101 2.10 12.91 -2.48
N VAL A 102 1.59 14.12 -2.29
CA VAL A 102 1.11 14.56 -0.99
C VAL A 102 -0.25 13.90 -0.77
N LEU A 103 -0.40 13.24 0.37
CA LEU A 103 -1.65 12.66 0.82
C LEU A 103 -2.05 13.35 2.12
N GLU A 104 -3.24 13.92 2.15
CA GLU A 104 -3.80 14.56 3.34
C GLU A 104 -4.27 13.48 4.32
N VAL A 105 -3.85 13.60 5.59
CA VAL A 105 -4.31 12.73 6.67
C VAL A 105 -5.47 13.42 7.37
N ILE A 106 -6.64 12.79 7.35
CA ILE A 106 -7.83 13.25 8.07
C ILE A 106 -7.93 12.52 9.43
N PRO A 107 -8.34 13.20 10.51
CA PRO A 107 -8.51 12.61 11.84
C PRO A 107 -9.80 11.77 11.98
#